data_AF-A0A2K9P1S6-F1
#
_entry.id   AF-A0A2K9P1S6-F1
#
_cell.length_a   1.000
_cell.length_b   1.000
_cell.length_c   1.000
_cell.angle_alpha   90.00
_cell.angle_beta   90.00
_cell.angle_gamma   90.00
#
_symmetry.space_group_name_H-M   'P 1'
#
loop_
_entity.id
_entity.type
_entity.pdbx_description
1 polymer ?
#
loop_
_entity_poly.entity_id
_entity_poly.type
_entity_poly.pdbx_seq_one_letter_code
_entity_poly.pdbx_strand_id
1 'polypeptide(L)'
;MDYSTKNFYYYLDECYFHPERDKEFSSETEKNLVRKAMELLWNKESIVINAITYQNQEIRQKLIDKMMPEILDRAVEVYREAKDVKSETAYLASVILGTLINYNAYIERLFRQTFRG
;
A
#
# COMPACT_ATOMS: atom_id res chain seq x y z
N MET A 1 -9.57 -13.75 16.71
CA MET A 1 -8.93 -13.20 15.50
C MET A 1 -8.81 -14.34 14.50
N ASP A 2 -9.43 -14.19 13.32
CA ASP A 2 -9.37 -15.21 12.26
C ASP A 2 -7.94 -15.35 11.68
N TYR A 3 -7.70 -16.43 10.94
CA TYR A 3 -6.39 -16.73 10.37
C TYR A 3 -5.89 -15.66 9.40
N SER A 4 -6.77 -15.06 8.59
CA SER A 4 -6.40 -14.02 7.63
C SER A 4 -5.92 -12.75 8.34
N THR A 5 -6.59 -12.38 9.44
CA THR A 5 -6.20 -11.23 10.25
C THR A 5 -4.86 -11.47 10.94
N LYS A 6 -4.58 -12.69 11.42
CA LYS A 6 -3.25 -13.04 11.95
C LYS A 6 -2.15 -12.91 10.90
N ASN A 7 -2.40 -13.43 9.69
CA ASN A 7 -1.44 -13.33 8.59
C ASN A 7 -1.19 -11.87 8.18
N PHE A 8 -2.24 -11.04 8.14
CA PHE A 8 -2.09 -9.63 7.85
C PHE A 8 -1.12 -8.95 8.83
N TYR A 9 -1.32 -9.12 10.14
CA TYR A 9 -0.42 -8.53 11.13
C TYR A 9 0.98 -9.13 11.11
N TYR A 10 1.11 -10.45 10.84
CA TYR A 10 2.40 -11.07 10.63
C TYR A 10 3.17 -10.42 9.47
N TYR A 11 2.55 -10.25 8.30
CA TYR A 11 3.21 -9.55 7.18
C TYR A 11 3.45 -8.07 7.47
N LEU A 12 2.56 -7.43 8.21
CA LEU A 12 2.74 -6.04 8.66
C LEU A 12 4.04 -5.90 9.44
N ASP A 13 4.27 -6.73 10.44
CA ASP A 13 5.42 -6.62 11.32
C ASP A 13 6.71 -7.20 10.70
N GLU A 14 6.63 -8.38 10.08
CA GLU A 14 7.80 -9.11 9.61
C GLU A 14 8.25 -8.73 8.19
N CYS A 15 7.38 -8.12 7.38
CA CYS A 15 7.71 -7.76 6.00
C CYS A 15 7.68 -6.25 5.76
N TYR A 16 6.63 -5.55 6.17
CA TYR A 16 6.43 -4.14 5.81
C TYR A 16 7.06 -3.15 6.79
N PHE A 17 7.05 -3.47 8.09
CA PHE A 17 7.51 -2.60 9.16
C PHE A 17 8.64 -3.19 10.00
N HIS A 18 9.29 -4.24 9.49
CA HIS A 18 10.47 -4.85 10.10
C HIS A 18 11.57 -3.78 10.27
N PRO A 19 12.33 -3.76 11.39
CA PRO A 19 13.34 -2.71 11.66
C PRO A 19 14.38 -2.50 10.55
N GLU A 20 14.72 -3.53 9.78
CA GLU A 20 15.65 -3.41 8.64
C GLU A 20 15.16 -2.46 7.54
N ARG A 21 13.87 -2.16 7.51
CA ARG A 21 13.24 -1.25 6.55
C ARG A 21 13.06 0.16 7.07
N ASP A 22 13.55 0.48 8.27
CA ASP A 22 13.40 1.83 8.85
C ASP A 22 13.95 2.92 7.92
N LYS A 23 14.98 2.59 7.13
CA LYS A 23 15.58 3.48 6.12
C LYS A 23 14.63 3.88 4.97
N GLU A 24 13.58 3.10 4.71
CA GLU A 24 12.63 3.38 3.63
C GLU A 24 11.63 4.48 4.01
N PHE A 25 11.52 4.76 5.31
CA PHE A 25 10.68 5.83 5.85
C PHE A 25 11.52 7.06 6.19
N SER A 26 10.99 8.24 5.85
CA SER A 26 11.66 9.52 6.12
C SER A 26 11.64 9.91 7.60
N SER A 27 10.67 9.37 8.35
CA SER A 27 10.48 9.61 9.77
C SER A 27 9.59 8.53 10.40
N GLU A 28 9.68 8.42 11.73
CA GLU A 28 8.79 7.56 12.51
C GLU A 28 7.31 7.99 12.37
N THR A 29 7.04 9.28 12.17
CA THR A 29 5.69 9.79 11.91
C THR A 29 5.14 9.24 10.58
N GLU A 30 5.94 9.26 9.52
CA GLU A 30 5.56 8.69 8.23
C GLU A 30 5.35 7.18 8.35
N LYS A 31 6.28 6.45 8.99
CA LYS A 31 6.14 5.02 9.25
C LYS A 31 4.81 4.68 9.93
N ASN A 32 4.47 5.41 11.00
CA ASN A 32 3.21 5.23 11.72
C ASN A 32 1.98 5.59 10.89
N LEU A 33 2.07 6.60 10.02
CA LEU A 33 0.99 6.96 9.09
C LEU A 33 0.74 5.84 8.08
N VAL A 34 1.80 5.29 7.48
CA VAL A 34 1.72 4.17 6.52
C VAL A 34 1.12 2.94 7.19
N ARG A 35 1.53 2.64 8.43
CA ARG A 35 0.96 1.52 9.20
C ARG A 35 -0.55 1.70 9.41
N LYS A 36 -0.96 2.88 9.87
CA LYS A 36 -2.39 3.22 10.05
C LYS A 36 -3.16 3.14 8.73
N ALA A 37 -2.54 3.51 7.61
CA ALA A 37 -3.17 3.40 6.29
C ALA A 37 -3.39 1.93 5.88
N MET A 38 -2.42 1.05 6.12
CA MET A 38 -2.56 -0.40 5.90
C MET A 38 -3.66 -1.00 6.79
N GLU A 39 -3.71 -0.63 8.07
CA GLU A 39 -4.76 -1.07 8.98
C GLU A 39 -6.14 -0.52 8.58
N LEU A 40 -6.20 0.71 8.08
CA LEU A 40 -7.43 1.29 7.54
C LEU A 40 -7.91 0.50 6.32
N LEU A 41 -7.03 0.13 5.39
CA LEU A 41 -7.39 -0.73 4.26
C LEU A 41 -7.95 -2.08 4.72
N TRP A 42 -7.32 -2.70 5.72
CA TRP A 42 -7.76 -3.99 6.25
C TRP A 42 -9.17 -3.94 6.85
N ASN A 43 -9.53 -2.83 7.48
CA ASN A 43 -10.78 -2.70 8.23
C ASN A 43 -11.91 -1.98 7.48
N LYS A 44 -11.62 -1.30 6.38
CA LYS A 44 -12.61 -0.50 5.65
C LYS A 44 -13.57 -1.37 4.85
N GLU A 45 -14.86 -1.07 4.93
CA GLU A 45 -15.93 -1.82 4.25
C GLU A 45 -15.78 -1.80 2.73
N SER A 46 -15.49 -0.64 2.16
CA SER A 46 -15.23 -0.49 0.74
C SER A 46 -14.40 0.75 0.41
N ILE A 47 -13.71 0.71 -0.73
CA ILE A 47 -12.92 1.83 -1.26
C ILE A 47 -13.15 1.95 -2.75
N VAL A 48 -13.35 3.18 -3.22
CA VAL A 48 -13.49 3.49 -4.65
C VAL A 48 -12.16 3.95 -5.20
N ILE A 49 -11.67 3.29 -6.25
CA ILE A 49 -10.47 3.67 -7.01
C ILE A 49 -10.81 3.62 -8.49
N ASN A 50 -10.53 4.70 -9.23
CA ASN A 50 -10.79 4.79 -10.68
C ASN A 50 -12.22 4.36 -11.07
N ALA A 51 -13.23 4.82 -10.31
CA ALA A 51 -14.65 4.46 -10.45
C ALA A 51 -15.00 2.98 -10.23
N ILE A 52 -14.06 2.16 -9.72
CA ILE A 52 -14.28 0.77 -9.31
C ILE A 52 -14.38 0.72 -7.79
N THR A 53 -15.44 0.12 -7.27
CA THR A 53 -15.62 -0.11 -5.83
C THR A 53 -15.06 -1.47 -5.45
N TYR A 54 -14.07 -1.48 -4.58
CA TYR A 54 -13.49 -2.68 -3.98
C TYR A 54 -14.13 -2.94 -2.63
N GLN A 55 -14.66 -4.14 -2.43
CA GLN A 55 -15.25 -4.55 -1.16
C GLN A 55 -14.17 -5.04 -0.19
N ASN A 56 -14.47 -5.02 1.11
CA ASN A 56 -13.52 -5.37 2.16
C ASN A 56 -12.81 -6.72 1.91
N GLN A 57 -13.57 -7.76 1.55
CA GLN A 57 -13.00 -9.08 1.28
C GLN A 57 -12.01 -9.07 0.11
N GLU A 58 -12.28 -8.29 -0.95
CA GLU A 58 -11.40 -8.16 -2.10
C GLU A 58 -10.12 -7.38 -1.74
N ILE A 59 -10.25 -6.34 -0.93
CA ILE A 59 -9.13 -5.55 -0.42
C ILE A 59 -8.21 -6.46 0.42
N ARG A 60 -8.78 -7.18 1.39
CA ARG A 60 -8.05 -8.12 2.25
C ARG A 60 -7.33 -9.19 1.45
N GLN A 61 -8.00 -9.79 0.47
CA GLN A 61 -7.39 -10.81 -0.38
C GLN A 61 -6.20 -10.25 -1.16
N LYS A 62 -6.33 -9.06 -1.75
CA LYS A 62 -5.22 -8.41 -2.48
C LYS A 62 -4.06 -8.06 -1.55
N LEU A 63 -4.34 -7.60 -0.34
CA LEU A 63 -3.29 -7.27 0.64
C LEU A 63 -2.49 -8.50 1.08
N ILE A 64 -3.13 -9.68 1.16
CA ILE A 64 -2.43 -10.92 1.51
C ILE A 64 -1.69 -11.50 0.29
N ASP A 65 -2.36 -11.57 -0.86
CA ASP A 65 -1.84 -12.36 -1.99
C ASP A 65 -0.84 -11.61 -2.87
N LYS A 66 -0.96 -10.28 -2.95
CA LYS A 66 -0.31 -9.47 -3.98
C LYS A 66 0.54 -8.34 -3.44
N MET A 67 0.36 -7.98 -2.18
CA MET A 67 1.14 -6.90 -1.60
C MET A 67 2.60 -7.35 -1.46
N MET A 68 3.50 -6.47 -1.86
CA MET A 68 4.95 -6.68 -1.78
C MET A 68 5.60 -5.43 -1.18
N PRO A 69 6.78 -5.57 -0.55
CA PRO A 69 7.59 -4.46 -0.06
C PRO A 69 7.65 -3.25 -1.00
N GLU A 70 7.97 -3.50 -2.27
CA GLU A 70 8.24 -2.50 -3.30
C GLU A 70 6.97 -1.74 -3.71
N ILE A 71 5.80 -2.39 -3.59
CA ILE A 71 4.51 -1.75 -3.82
C ILE A 71 4.25 -0.71 -2.73
N LEU A 72 4.58 -1.04 -1.47
CA LEU A 72 4.45 -0.10 -0.36
C LEU A 72 5.39 1.07 -0.52
N ASP A 73 6.66 0.80 -0.82
CA ASP A 73 7.70 1.83 -1.00
C ASP A 73 7.28 2.80 -2.11
N ARG A 74 6.80 2.27 -3.24
CA ARG A 74 6.30 3.09 -4.34
C ARG A 74 5.08 3.93 -3.95
N ALA A 75 4.16 3.37 -3.18
CA ALA A 75 3.00 4.13 -2.69
C ALA A 75 3.42 5.27 -1.76
N VAL A 76 4.44 5.06 -0.93
CA VAL A 76 5.02 6.10 -0.05
C VAL A 76 5.68 7.20 -0.88
N GLU A 77 6.43 6.86 -1.92
CA GLU A 77 7.00 7.84 -2.86
C GLU A 77 5.91 8.73 -3.49
N VAL A 78 4.84 8.12 -4.02
CA VAL A 78 3.72 8.86 -4.62
C VAL A 78 3.00 9.73 -3.58
N TYR A 79 2.88 9.25 -2.34
CA TYR A 79 2.31 10.03 -1.25
C TYR A 79 3.15 11.26 -0.91
N ARG A 80 4.48 11.14 -0.87
CA ARG A 80 5.40 12.26 -0.59
C ARG A 80 5.31 13.39 -1.62
N GLU A 81 4.92 13.07 -2.86
CA GLU A 81 4.70 14.06 -3.92
C GLU A 81 3.36 14.81 -3.79
N ALA A 82 2.42 14.31 -2.97
CA ALA A 82 1.10 14.89 -2.82
C ALA A 82 1.13 16.19 -2.01
N LYS A 83 0.26 17.14 -2.40
CA LYS A 83 0.07 18.42 -1.71
C LYS A 83 -1.40 18.61 -1.36
N ASP A 84 -1.66 19.32 -0.26
CA ASP A 84 -3.02 19.73 0.17
C ASP A 84 -4.03 18.59 0.35
N VAL A 85 -3.60 17.52 1.03
CA VAL A 85 -4.43 16.34 1.29
C VAL A 85 -5.30 16.55 2.55
N LYS A 86 -6.62 16.43 2.42
CA LYS A 86 -7.58 16.61 3.53
C LYS A 86 -7.40 15.59 4.67
N SER A 87 -7.11 14.34 4.32
CA SER A 87 -6.87 13.25 5.28
C SER A 87 -5.75 12.38 4.75
N GLU A 88 -4.57 12.53 5.35
CA GLU A 88 -3.36 11.87 4.90
C GLU A 88 -3.48 10.34 4.95
N THR A 89 -4.01 9.80 6.06
CA THR A 89 -4.19 8.34 6.21
C THR A 89 -5.12 7.76 5.15
N ALA A 90 -6.26 8.41 4.87
CA ALA A 90 -7.23 7.91 3.90
C ALA A 90 -6.72 8.03 2.46
N TYR A 91 -5.98 9.10 2.17
CA TYR A 91 -5.33 9.29 0.88
C TYR A 91 -4.21 8.25 0.67
N LEU A 92 -3.32 8.09 1.65
CA LEU A 92 -2.24 7.10 1.59
C LEU A 92 -2.79 5.68 1.47
N ALA A 93 -3.86 5.32 2.18
CA ALA A 93 -4.56 4.05 2.00
C ALA A 93 -5.02 3.86 0.55
N SER A 94 -5.64 4.90 -0.04
CA SER A 94 -6.08 4.88 -1.43
C SER A 94 -4.91 4.76 -2.41
N VAL A 95 -3.78 5.42 -2.14
CA VAL A 95 -2.55 5.35 -2.93
C VAL A 95 -1.92 3.96 -2.86
N ILE A 96 -1.87 3.35 -1.67
CA ILE A 96 -1.37 1.98 -1.47
C ILE A 96 -2.19 0.99 -2.29
N LEU A 97 -3.52 1.01 -2.14
CA LEU A 97 -4.40 0.09 -2.88
C LEU A 97 -4.34 0.39 -4.39
N GLY A 98 -4.27 1.65 -4.79
CA GLY A 98 -4.13 2.06 -6.18
C GLY A 98 -2.82 1.56 -6.81
N THR A 99 -1.71 1.68 -6.08
CA THR A 99 -0.40 1.17 -6.52
C THR A 99 -0.44 -0.35 -6.65
N LEU A 100 -0.99 -1.04 -5.65
CA LEU A 100 -1.15 -2.49 -5.66
C LEU A 100 -1.94 -3.00 -6.88
N ILE A 101 -3.04 -2.33 -7.23
CA ILE A 101 -3.88 -2.71 -8.38
C ILE A 101 -3.15 -2.48 -9.70
N ASN A 102 -2.39 -1.38 -9.81
CA ASN A 102 -1.76 -0.96 -11.07
C ASN A 102 -0.29 -1.39 -11.19
N TYR A 103 0.25 -2.15 -10.22
CA TYR A 103 1.69 -2.43 -10.14
C TYR A 103 2.22 -3.17 -11.37
N ASN A 104 1.49 -4.16 -11.90
CA ASN A 104 1.91 -4.88 -13.11
C ASN A 104 2.04 -3.93 -14.32
N ALA A 105 1.07 -3.05 -14.52
CA ALA A 105 1.11 -2.07 -15.61
C ALA A 105 2.27 -1.07 -15.43
N TYR A 106 2.57 -0.71 -14.18
CA TYR A 106 3.74 0.12 -13.85
C TYR A 106 5.05 -0.58 -14.22
N ILE A 107 5.23 -1.85 -13.84
CA ILE A 107 6.43 -2.64 -14.16
C ILE A 107 6.60 -2.83 -15.66
N GLU A 108 5.52 -3.13 -16.39
CA GLU A 108 5.57 -3.22 -17.86
C GLU A 108 6.00 -1.90 -18.51
N ARG A 109 5.50 -0.76 -18.00
CA ARG A 109 5.88 0.57 -18.51
C ARG A 109 7.36 0.85 -18.26
N LEU A 110 7.85 0.58 -17.04
CA LEU A 110 9.28 0.73 -16.71
C LEU A 110 10.14 -0.14 -17.61
N PHE A 111 9.79 -1.42 -17.77
CA PHE A 111 10.53 -2.34 -18.62
C PHE A 111 10.65 -1.82 -20.06
N ARG A 112 9.55 -1.31 -20.64
CA ARG A 112 9.57 -0.72 -21.99
C ARG A 112 10.46 0.52 -22.07
N GLN A 113 10.45 1.39 -21.07
CA GLN A 113 11.28 2.60 -21.06
C GLN A 113 12.78 2.28 -20.94
N THR A 114 13.13 1.25 -20.16
CA THR A 114 14.54 0.90 -19.91
C THR A 114 15.16 0.04 -21.01
N PHE A 115 14.38 -0.88 -21.61
CA PHE A 115 14.93 -1.92 -22.49
C PHE A 115 14.44 -1.88 -23.95
N ARG A 116 13.53 -0.97 -24.31
CA ARG A 116 13.12 -0.73 -25.70
C ARG A 116 13.47 0.69 -26.18
N GLY A 117 14.73 1.07 -25.97
CA GLY A 117 15.38 2.15 -26.71
C GLY A 117 15.91 1.66 -28.05
#